data_AF-A0A350QYZ3-F1
#
_entry.id   AF-A0A350QYZ3-F1
#
_cell.length_a   1.000
_cell.length_b   1.000
_cell.length_c   1.000
_cell.angle_alpha   90.00
_cell.angle_beta   90.00
_cell.angle_gamma   90.00
#
_symmetry.space_group_name_H-M   'P 1'
#
loop_
_entity.id
_entity.type
_entity.pdbx_description
1 polymer ?
#
loop_
_entity_poly.entity_id
_entity_poly.type
_entity_poly.pdbx_seq_one_letter_code
_entity_poly.pdbx_strand_id
1 'polypeptide(L)'
;NAGAFIEGSKQMPPGRVLKLAVVDALYLAGERKRVTFLGYLEEDAAFVVTDASGGVLSKHPIFETRKEEENEVDEDESPQVTFWAKGPLAGAGGGSSIHDDDVLVVDRVPFHFGSSAPFRVEIETEDMSDPESYEFDPFSGYHLEKLGQEE
;
A
#
# COMPACT_ATOMS: atom_id res chain seq x y z
N ASN A 1 35.51 -5.08 -20.76
CA ASN A 1 34.05 -4.89 -20.83
C ASN A 1 33.38 -6.18 -20.36
N ALA A 2 33.60 -6.66 -19.12
CA ALA A 2 33.08 -6.08 -17.87
C ALA A 2 31.63 -5.63 -18.14
N GLY A 3 30.59 -6.43 -17.90
CA GLY A 3 30.39 -7.33 -16.76
C GLY A 3 29.48 -6.60 -15.77
N ALA A 4 28.16 -6.73 -15.98
CA ALA A 4 27.06 -6.46 -15.06
C ALA A 4 25.75 -6.44 -15.88
N PHE A 5 25.38 -7.59 -16.45
CA PHE A 5 23.95 -7.85 -16.62
C PHE A 5 23.48 -8.10 -15.19
N ILE A 6 22.90 -7.09 -14.56
CA ILE A 6 22.15 -7.29 -13.32
C ILE A 6 21.07 -8.31 -13.71
N GLU A 7 21.22 -9.50 -13.14
CA GLU A 7 20.23 -10.56 -13.16
C GLU A 7 18.97 -9.91 -12.58
N GLY A 8 18.09 -9.45 -13.48
CA GLY A 8 16.98 -8.56 -13.13
C GLY A 8 16.17 -9.20 -12.02
N SER A 9 16.34 -8.68 -10.81
CA SER A 9 15.46 -8.97 -9.68
C SER A 9 14.05 -8.82 -10.21
N LYS A 10 13.26 -9.90 -10.16
CA LYS A 10 11.87 -9.87 -10.60
C LYS A 10 11.11 -8.97 -9.63
N GLN A 11 11.14 -7.67 -9.91
CA GLN A 11 10.44 -6.65 -9.18
C GLN A 11 9.00 -6.67 -9.67
N MET A 12 8.06 -6.87 -8.75
CA MET A 12 6.66 -6.64 -9.05
C MET A 12 6.38 -5.13 -8.97
N PRO A 13 5.59 -4.56 -9.89
CA PRO A 13 5.19 -3.16 -9.79
C PRO A 13 4.55 -2.87 -8.42
N PRO A 14 5.02 -1.89 -7.63
CA PRO A 14 4.53 -1.64 -6.27
C PRO A 14 3.01 -1.51 -6.17
N GLY A 15 2.37 -0.82 -7.11
CA GLY A 15 0.92 -0.72 -7.18
C GLY A 15 0.19 -2.06 -7.36
N ARG A 16 0.80 -3.04 -8.05
CA ARG A 16 0.24 -4.40 -8.13
C ARG A 16 0.32 -5.11 -6.78
N VAL A 17 1.44 -4.95 -6.08
CA VAL A 17 1.66 -5.56 -4.76
C VAL A 17 0.72 -4.97 -3.72
N LEU A 18 0.53 -3.64 -3.75
CA LEU A 18 -0.48 -2.94 -2.95
C LEU A 18 -1.90 -3.50 -3.20
N LYS A 19 -2.30 -3.71 -4.45
CA LYS A 19 -3.61 -4.30 -4.79
C LYS A 19 -3.80 -5.68 -4.16
N LEU A 20 -2.78 -6.53 -4.20
CA LEU A 20 -2.82 -7.85 -3.56
C LEU A 20 -2.99 -7.72 -2.05
N ALA A 21 -2.19 -6.85 -1.41
CA ALA A 21 -2.25 -6.63 0.03
C ALA A 21 -3.62 -6.08 0.49
N VAL A 22 -4.26 -5.22 -0.30
CA VAL A 22 -5.62 -4.72 -0.02
C VAL A 22 -6.66 -5.83 -0.09
N VAL A 23 -6.57 -6.70 -1.10
CA VAL A 23 -7.48 -7.85 -1.24
C VAL A 23 -7.31 -8.82 -0.06
N ASP A 24 -6.07 -9.11 0.32
CA ASP A 24 -5.77 -9.95 1.49
C ASP A 24 -6.28 -9.32 2.79
N ALA A 25 -6.10 -8.01 2.98
CA ALA A 25 -6.60 -7.31 4.15
C ALA A 25 -8.13 -7.42 4.28
N LEU A 26 -8.86 -7.22 3.17
CA LEU A 26 -10.31 -7.39 3.10
C LEU A 26 -10.73 -8.83 3.41
N TYR A 27 -10.08 -9.81 2.77
CA TYR A 27 -10.38 -11.23 2.95
C TYR A 27 -10.15 -11.67 4.40
N LEU A 28 -8.99 -11.32 4.98
CA LEU A 28 -8.61 -11.72 6.34
C LEU A 28 -9.48 -11.04 7.41
N ALA A 29 -9.86 -9.76 7.23
CA ALA A 29 -10.87 -9.11 8.08
C ALA A 29 -12.23 -9.82 7.97
N GLY A 30 -12.58 -10.20 6.74
CA GLY A 30 -13.72 -11.03 6.34
C GLY A 30 -13.83 -12.34 7.10
N GLU A 31 -12.78 -13.14 7.04
CA GLU A 31 -12.67 -14.49 7.59
C GLU A 31 -12.60 -14.47 9.12
N ARG A 32 -11.73 -13.63 9.68
CA ARG A 32 -11.45 -13.62 11.13
C ARG A 32 -12.53 -12.90 11.94
N LYS A 33 -13.40 -12.11 11.30
CA LYS A 33 -14.37 -11.20 11.95
C LYS A 33 -13.70 -10.25 12.94
N ARG A 34 -12.47 -9.83 12.65
CA ARG A 34 -11.63 -8.95 13.47
C ARG A 34 -10.98 -7.91 12.58
N VAL A 35 -10.59 -6.78 13.16
CA VAL A 35 -9.83 -5.76 12.43
C VAL A 35 -8.46 -6.31 12.03
N THR A 36 -8.09 -6.07 10.78
CA THR A 36 -6.73 -6.24 10.25
C THR A 36 -6.20 -4.88 9.83
N PHE A 37 -4.90 -4.77 9.68
CA PHE A 37 -4.25 -3.50 9.33
C PHE A 37 -3.34 -3.72 8.14
N LEU A 38 -3.47 -2.88 7.12
CA LEU A 38 -2.51 -2.78 6.02
C LEU A 38 -1.44 -1.76 6.40
N GLY A 39 -0.18 -2.09 6.22
CA GLY A 39 0.94 -1.17 6.37
C GLY A 39 2.07 -1.51 5.41
N TYR A 40 3.18 -0.78 5.54
CA TYR A 40 4.40 -0.99 4.78
C TYR A 40 5.58 -1.16 5.74
N LEU A 41 6.42 -2.15 5.50
CA LEU A 41 7.69 -2.37 6.20
C LEU A 41 8.82 -1.98 5.26
N GLU A 42 9.48 -0.87 5.57
CA GLU A 42 10.59 -0.31 4.78
C GLU A 42 11.80 -1.26 4.76
N GLU A 43 12.16 -1.83 5.92
CA GLU A 43 13.27 -2.79 6.08
C GLU A 43 13.16 -4.00 5.14
N ASP A 44 11.94 -4.38 4.80
CA ASP A 44 11.60 -5.56 4.00
C ASP A 44 11.13 -5.21 2.58
N ALA A 45 11.01 -3.92 2.28
CA ALA A 45 10.32 -3.39 1.10
C ALA A 45 8.99 -4.12 0.81
N ALA A 46 8.14 -4.28 1.82
CA ALA A 46 6.97 -5.16 1.76
C ALA A 46 5.70 -4.53 2.32
N PHE A 47 4.60 -4.71 1.60
CA PHE A 47 3.27 -4.46 2.17
C PHE A 47 2.90 -5.62 3.09
N VAL A 48 2.41 -5.29 4.29
CA VAL A 48 2.03 -6.28 5.30
C VAL A 48 0.60 -6.10 5.76
N VAL A 49 -0.05 -7.22 6.00
CA VAL A 49 -1.34 -7.27 6.68
C VAL A 49 -1.10 -7.81 8.08
N THR A 50 -1.38 -7.03 9.12
CA THR A 50 -1.21 -7.44 10.51
C THR A 50 -2.53 -7.54 11.25
N ASP A 51 -2.53 -8.17 12.42
CA ASP A 51 -3.61 -8.04 13.38
C ASP A 51 -3.38 -6.89 14.38
N ALA A 52 -4.30 -6.73 15.32
CA ALA A 52 -4.24 -5.69 16.34
C ALA A 52 -3.04 -5.79 17.29
N SER A 53 -2.43 -6.98 17.42
CA SER A 53 -1.22 -7.20 18.22
C SER A 53 0.08 -6.93 17.45
N GLY A 54 -0.01 -6.62 16.15
CA GLY A 54 1.16 -6.49 15.27
C GLY A 54 1.64 -7.82 14.68
N GLY A 55 0.92 -8.93 14.92
CA GLY A 55 1.23 -10.21 14.30
C GLY A 55 0.97 -10.16 12.80
N VAL A 56 1.98 -10.49 11.98
CA VAL A 56 1.88 -10.53 10.52
C VAL A 56 1.01 -11.70 10.09
N LEU A 57 0.00 -11.43 9.26
CA LEU A 57 -0.95 -12.39 8.71
C LEU A 57 -0.67 -12.70 7.24
N SER A 58 -0.26 -11.68 6.49
CA SER A 58 0.19 -11.79 5.10
C SER A 58 1.31 -10.77 4.86
N LYS A 59 2.26 -11.13 3.99
CA LYS A 59 3.40 -10.29 3.60
C LYS A 59 3.56 -10.36 2.08
N HIS A 60 3.61 -9.19 1.45
CA HIS A 60 3.72 -9.02 0.02
C HIS A 60 4.98 -8.21 -0.29
N PRO A 61 6.14 -8.86 -0.50
CA PRO A 61 7.36 -8.17 -0.86
C PRO A 61 7.27 -7.63 -2.29
N ILE A 62 7.86 -6.46 -2.52
CA ILE A 62 7.95 -5.84 -3.85
C ILE A 62 8.97 -6.59 -4.73
N PHE A 63 10.02 -7.10 -4.10
CA PHE A 63 11.08 -7.87 -4.73
C PHE A 63 10.86 -9.37 -4.49
N GLU A 64 10.87 -10.20 -5.54
CA GLU A 64 10.85 -11.66 -5.38
C GLU A 64 12.17 -12.14 -4.73
N THR A 65 12.17 -12.33 -3.41
CA THR A 65 13.15 -13.11 -2.64
C THR A 65 14.62 -12.98 -3.09
N ARG A 66 15.36 -12.01 -2.52
CA ARG A 66 16.82 -12.20 -2.35
C ARG A 66 17.00 -13.22 -1.21
N LYS A 67 17.86 -14.22 -1.42
CA LYS A 67 18.11 -15.29 -0.42
C LYS A 67 18.59 -14.65 0.90
N GLU A 68 18.22 -15.27 2.02
CA GLU A 68 18.52 -14.89 3.42
C GLU A 68 20.03 -14.66 3.76
N GLU A 69 20.95 -14.73 2.79
CA GLU A 69 22.40 -14.68 3.01
C GLU A 69 23.12 -13.49 2.34
N GLU A 70 22.46 -12.65 1.56
CA GLU A 70 23.12 -11.49 0.93
C GLU A 70 22.29 -10.20 1.05
N ASN A 71 22.69 -9.44 2.07
CA ASN A 71 22.63 -7.99 2.21
C ASN A 71 21.25 -7.35 2.39
N GLU A 72 21.21 -6.46 3.39
CA GLU A 72 20.24 -5.38 3.56
C GLU A 72 19.81 -4.87 2.19
N VAL A 73 18.51 -4.66 1.98
CA VAL A 73 18.07 -3.85 0.85
C VAL A 73 18.85 -2.56 0.96
N ASP A 74 19.61 -2.18 -0.08
CA ASP A 74 20.22 -0.85 -0.10
C ASP A 74 19.06 0.11 0.18
N GLU A 75 19.12 0.85 1.30
CA GLU A 75 18.02 1.72 1.74
C GLU A 75 17.56 2.65 0.61
N ASP A 76 18.51 2.97 -0.29
CA ASP A 76 18.34 3.76 -1.50
C ASP A 76 17.43 3.08 -2.57
N GLU A 77 17.33 1.75 -2.66
CA GLU A 77 16.46 1.06 -3.63
C GLU A 77 15.01 0.83 -3.13
N SER A 78 14.72 1.09 -1.85
CA SER A 78 13.42 0.83 -1.24
C SER A 78 12.40 1.94 -1.56
N PRO A 79 11.19 1.61 -2.06
CA PRO A 79 10.18 2.62 -2.29
C PRO A 79 9.69 3.22 -0.96
N GLN A 80 9.58 4.54 -0.92
CA GLN A 80 8.89 5.23 0.16
C GLN A 80 7.39 5.14 -0.06
N VAL A 81 6.65 4.73 0.98
CA VAL A 81 5.20 4.53 0.90
C VAL A 81 4.51 5.33 1.99
N THR A 82 3.65 6.26 1.60
CA THR A 82 2.87 7.09 2.53
C THR A 82 1.39 6.76 2.42
N PHE A 83 0.74 6.46 3.55
CA PHE A 83 -0.70 6.28 3.62
C PHE A 83 -1.37 7.53 4.16
N TRP A 84 -2.46 7.92 3.51
CA TRP A 84 -3.26 9.09 3.85
C TRP A 84 -4.69 8.67 4.11
N ALA A 85 -5.24 9.02 5.27
CA ALA A 85 -6.66 8.79 5.55
C ALA A 85 -7.53 9.70 4.69
N LYS A 86 -8.58 9.14 4.08
CA LYS A 86 -9.63 9.93 3.41
C LYS A 86 -10.91 9.90 4.23
N GLY A 87 -11.60 11.03 4.31
CA GLY A 87 -12.95 11.06 4.87
C GLY A 87 -13.92 10.36 3.91
N PRO A 88 -14.95 9.64 4.42
CA PRO A 88 -15.94 9.02 3.56
C PRO A 88 -16.64 10.08 2.70
N LEU A 89 -16.91 9.75 1.43
CA LEU A 89 -17.70 10.59 0.55
C LEU A 89 -19.14 10.65 1.08
N ALA A 90 -19.54 11.78 1.67
CA ALA A 90 -20.85 11.95 2.30
C ALA A 90 -21.70 12.97 1.53
N GLY A 91 -22.90 12.58 1.10
CA GLY A 91 -23.88 13.46 0.45
C GLY A 91 -24.80 12.73 -0.52
N ALA A 92 -25.99 13.27 -0.80
CA ALA A 92 -27.02 12.64 -1.64
C ALA A 92 -26.61 12.40 -3.11
N GLY A 93 -25.45 12.94 -3.54
CA GLY A 93 -24.87 12.72 -4.86
C GLY A 93 -23.42 12.22 -4.85
N GLY A 94 -22.92 11.68 -3.74
CA GLY A 94 -21.51 11.29 -3.59
C GLY A 94 -20.58 12.49 -3.40
N GLY A 95 -20.92 13.37 -2.44
CA GLY A 95 -20.15 14.60 -2.16
C GLY A 95 -18.78 14.35 -1.53
N SER A 96 -17.89 15.34 -1.61
CA SER A 96 -16.59 15.35 -0.95
C SER A 96 -16.73 15.58 0.56
N SER A 97 -15.85 14.95 1.35
CA SER A 97 -15.63 15.34 2.74
C SER A 97 -14.75 16.60 2.75
N ILE A 98 -15.22 17.68 3.36
CA ILE A 98 -14.40 18.87 3.64
C ILE A 98 -13.68 18.60 4.95
N HIS A 99 -12.53 17.95 4.87
CA HIS A 99 -11.54 18.03 5.93
C HIS A 99 -10.60 19.19 5.59
N ASP A 100 -10.19 19.98 6.58
CA ASP A 100 -9.05 20.88 6.40
C ASP A 100 -7.89 20.03 5.85
N ASP A 101 -7.20 20.54 4.84
CA ASP A 101 -6.06 19.91 4.15
C ASP A 101 -4.83 19.68 5.06
N ASP A 102 -5.02 19.67 6.39
CA ASP A 102 -4.07 19.14 7.38
C ASP A 102 -4.13 17.62 7.31
N VAL A 103 -3.47 17.10 6.28
CA VAL A 103 -3.52 15.74 5.81
C VAL A 103 -3.10 14.74 6.90
N LEU A 104 -3.99 13.81 7.28
CA LEU A 104 -3.73 12.78 8.30
C LEU A 104 -2.90 11.63 7.66
N VAL A 105 -1.57 11.72 7.74
CA VAL A 105 -0.67 10.57 7.53
C VAL A 105 -1.00 9.50 8.56
N VAL A 106 -1.13 8.25 8.12
CA VAL A 106 -1.37 7.11 9.01
C VAL A 106 -0.31 6.04 8.82
N ASP A 107 0.17 5.45 9.92
CA ASP A 107 1.15 4.35 9.84
C ASP A 107 0.56 3.09 9.23
N ARG A 108 -0.76 2.89 9.40
CA ARG A 108 -1.48 1.72 8.94
C ARG A 108 -2.96 1.99 8.73
N VAL A 109 -3.55 1.31 7.75
CA VAL A 109 -4.96 1.44 7.38
C VAL A 109 -5.78 0.28 7.97
N PRO A 110 -6.85 0.56 8.74
CA PRO A 110 -7.69 -0.49 9.30
C PRO A 110 -8.69 -1.05 8.27
N PHE A 111 -8.82 -2.38 8.26
CA PHE A 111 -9.83 -3.12 7.53
C PHE A 111 -10.73 -3.85 8.53
N HIS A 112 -12.03 -3.54 8.49
CA HIS A 112 -13.03 -4.17 9.35
C HIS A 112 -13.86 -5.21 8.57
N PHE A 113 -14.58 -6.06 9.30
CA PHE A 113 -15.52 -6.98 8.70
C PHE A 113 -16.66 -6.20 8.02
N GLY A 114 -16.68 -6.22 6.67
CA GLY A 114 -17.73 -5.61 5.86
C GLY A 114 -17.59 -4.09 5.65
N SER A 115 -16.49 -3.47 6.08
CA SER A 115 -16.21 -2.05 5.84
C SER A 115 -14.72 -1.77 6.04
N SER A 116 -14.17 -0.82 5.30
CA SER A 116 -12.86 -0.23 5.55
C SER A 116 -12.94 1.28 5.43
N ALA A 117 -11.94 1.99 5.93
CA ALA A 117 -11.83 3.42 5.68
C ALA A 117 -11.30 3.65 4.26
N PRO A 118 -11.78 4.66 3.52
CA PRO A 118 -11.12 5.08 2.29
C PRO A 118 -9.76 5.68 2.61
N PHE A 119 -8.81 5.50 1.71
CA PHE A 119 -7.44 5.98 1.88
C PHE A 119 -6.77 6.25 0.55
N ARG A 120 -5.71 7.06 0.58
CA ARG A 120 -4.78 7.26 -0.54
C ARG A 120 -3.41 6.72 -0.15
N VAL A 121 -2.70 6.17 -1.13
CA VAL A 121 -1.31 5.74 -1.00
C VAL A 121 -0.48 6.48 -2.03
N GLU A 122 0.63 7.03 -1.60
CA GLU A 122 1.68 7.53 -2.50
C GLU A 122 2.88 6.61 -2.40
N ILE A 123 3.41 6.22 -3.55
CA ILE A 123 4.60 5.37 -3.67
C ILE A 123 5.64 6.15 -4.46
N GLU A 124 6.78 6.42 -3.84
CA GLU A 124 7.92 7.10 -4.43
C GLU A 124 9.10 6.13 -4.53
N THR A 125 9.76 6.11 -5.69
CA THR A 125 10.99 5.35 -5.92
C THR A 125 12.04 6.32 -6.43
N GLU A 126 13.33 6.14 -6.12
CA GLU A 126 14.40 7.06 -6.55
C GLU A 126 14.42 7.34 -8.06
N ASP A 127 14.06 6.35 -8.87
CA ASP A 127 14.04 6.47 -10.33
C ASP A 127 12.83 7.25 -10.89
N MET A 128 11.88 7.69 -10.05
CA MET A 128 10.66 8.38 -10.46
C MET A 128 10.74 9.89 -10.25
N SER A 129 10.37 10.65 -11.28
CA SER A 129 10.22 12.12 -11.18
C SER A 129 8.97 12.52 -10.40
N ASP A 130 7.95 11.66 -10.38
CA ASP A 130 6.66 11.90 -9.72
C ASP A 130 6.17 10.63 -9.01
N PRO A 131 5.63 10.72 -7.79
CA PRO A 131 5.13 9.57 -7.04
C PRO A 131 3.87 8.98 -7.67
N GLU A 132 3.75 7.64 -7.63
CA GLU A 132 2.52 6.96 -8.03
C GLU A 132 1.47 7.10 -6.92
N SER A 133 0.35 7.73 -7.24
CA SER A 133 -0.78 7.88 -6.33
C SER A 133 -1.89 6.86 -6.61
N TYR A 134 -2.33 6.20 -5.55
CA TYR A 134 -3.44 5.24 -5.56
C TYR A 134 -4.53 5.67 -4.59
N GLU A 135 -5.78 5.55 -5.00
CA GLU A 135 -6.93 5.79 -4.13
C GLU A 135 -7.75 4.53 -3.98
N PHE A 136 -8.10 4.20 -2.75
CA PHE A 136 -9.02 3.13 -2.41
C PHE A 136 -10.29 3.71 -1.80
N ASP A 137 -11.42 3.44 -2.44
CA ASP A 137 -12.75 3.70 -1.90
C ASP A 137 -13.54 2.38 -1.78
N PRO A 138 -13.86 1.92 -0.55
CA PRO A 138 -14.65 0.71 -0.35
C PRO A 138 -16.12 0.86 -0.77
N PHE A 139 -16.61 2.08 -0.96
CA PHE A 139 -18.01 2.35 -1.31
C PHE A 139 -18.26 2.40 -2.83
N SER A 140 -17.22 2.60 -3.64
CA SER A 140 -17.29 2.64 -5.10
C SER A 140 -17.19 1.27 -5.80
N GLY A 141 -17.01 0.19 -5.03
CA GLY A 141 -16.85 -1.16 -5.57
C GLY A 141 -15.40 -1.67 -5.62
N TYR A 142 -14.53 -1.18 -4.74
CA TYR A 142 -13.15 -1.65 -4.52
C TYR A 142 -12.15 -1.33 -5.64
N HIS A 143 -12.39 -0.29 -6.44
CA HIS A 143 -11.41 0.06 -7.46
C HIS A 143 -10.25 0.84 -6.81
N LEU A 144 -9.10 0.19 -6.63
CA LEU A 144 -7.86 0.91 -6.37
C LEU A 144 -7.43 1.60 -7.67
N GLU A 145 -7.80 2.88 -7.80
CA GLU A 145 -7.53 3.70 -8.98
C GLU A 145 -6.15 4.33 -8.90
N LYS A 146 -5.37 4.21 -9.97
CA LYS A 146 -4.18 5.04 -10.13
C LYS A 146 -4.68 6.42 -10.53
N LEU A 147 -4.41 7.43 -9.72
CA LEU A 147 -4.78 8.80 -10.06
C LEU A 147 -3.91 9.23 -11.26
N GLY A 148 -4.56 9.72 -12.32
CA GLY A 148 -3.86 10.31 -13.46
C GLY A 148 -3.19 11.62 -13.03
N GLN A 149 -2.07 11.96 -13.66
CA GLN A 149 -1.49 13.30 -13.54
C GLN A 149 -2.43 14.28 -14.26
N GLU A 150 -2.88 15.34 -13.57
CA GLU A 150 -3.51 16.47 -14.27
C GLU A 150 -2.43 17.15 -15.14
N GLU A 151 -2.65 17.19 -16.46
CA GLU A 151 -1.83 17.96 -17.42
C GLU A 151 -1.99 19.48 -17.26
#